data_AF-A0AAV3XJZ9-F1
#
_entry.id   AF-A0AAV3XJZ9-F1
#
_cell.length_a   1.000
_cell.length_b   1.000
_cell.length_c   1.000
_cell.angle_alpha   90.00
_cell.angle_beta   90.00
_cell.angle_gamma   90.00
#
_symmetry.space_group_name_H-M   'P 1'
#
loop_
_entity.id
_entity.type
_entity.pdbx_description
1 polymer ?
#
loop_
_entity_poly.entity_id
_entity_poly.type
_entity_poly.pdbx_seq_one_letter_code
_entity_poly.pdbx_strand_id
1 'polypeptide(L)'
;MAGAIERIARDLSALEEAIAAIATELHNSYAGYLGALGQAVRHQLVLASYHLCTQGYPDEFLNLSFSQRQQLQQSLREIAAKAKERLLRQFHSPIPSEFASVTTQEHQGNNGGEEVSSVTKVPQKRQPEELVAWLESVEIAIAKTLQRTSRDSNRLLQQAEILPKKIPEPIIEAAAKVEAAAESVAGPPNLLNLVIEAEDDDELQSSTVTHVYAIHLRLSEIELADPTVMAYRHQIRNLVAKLRGIEREYQKKQRERAVAEAESAWRASWFDD
;
A
#
# COMPACT_ATOMS: atom_id res chain seq x y z
N MET A 1 -7.47 42.60 -20.47
CA MET A 1 -7.84 41.23 -20.04
C MET A 1 -6.75 40.21 -20.36
N ALA A 2 -6.05 40.31 -21.49
CA ALA A 2 -4.91 39.43 -21.83
C ALA A 2 -3.86 39.31 -20.69
N GLY A 3 -3.43 40.43 -20.10
CA GLY A 3 -2.45 40.40 -19.00
C GLY A 3 -2.92 39.76 -17.69
N ALA A 4 -4.24 39.58 -17.48
CA ALA A 4 -4.77 38.85 -16.33
C ALA A 4 -4.74 37.33 -16.58
N ILE A 5 -5.10 36.90 -17.79
CA ILE A 5 -5.03 35.50 -18.23
C ILE A 5 -3.57 35.02 -18.26
N GLU A 6 -2.63 35.85 -18.74
CA GLU A 6 -1.19 35.53 -18.73
C GLU A 6 -0.61 35.41 -17.31
N ARG A 7 -1.11 36.18 -16.34
CA ARG A 7 -0.72 36.03 -14.93
C ARG A 7 -1.24 34.71 -14.35
N ILE A 8 -2.50 34.39 -14.58
CA ILE A 8 -3.10 33.13 -14.13
C ILE A 8 -2.39 31.93 -14.78
N ALA A 9 -2.01 32.03 -16.06
CA ALA A 9 -1.25 30.99 -16.75
C ALA A 9 0.15 30.78 -16.13
N ARG A 10 0.85 31.86 -15.76
CA ARG A 10 2.13 31.75 -15.04
C ARG A 10 1.98 31.13 -13.66
N ASP A 11 0.96 31.54 -12.90
CA ASP A 11 0.67 30.95 -11.58
C ASP A 11 0.39 29.44 -11.71
N LEU A 12 -0.42 29.02 -12.70
CA LEU A 12 -0.69 27.61 -12.97
C LEU A 12 0.58 26.83 -13.33
N SER A 13 1.46 27.40 -14.16
CA SER A 13 2.74 26.77 -14.50
C SER A 13 3.62 26.55 -13.26
N ALA A 14 3.68 27.53 -12.35
CA ALA A 14 4.45 27.39 -11.11
C ALA A 14 3.86 26.31 -10.18
N LEU A 15 2.52 26.20 -10.12
CA LEU A 15 1.85 25.13 -9.37
C LEU A 15 2.11 23.75 -10.00
N GLU A 16 2.11 23.63 -11.33
CA GLU A 16 2.45 22.39 -12.04
C GLU A 16 3.89 21.92 -11.74
N GLU A 17 4.86 22.84 -11.73
CA GLU A 17 6.24 22.54 -11.34
C GLU A 17 6.35 22.07 -9.88
N ALA A 18 5.63 22.73 -8.97
CA ALA A 18 5.60 22.34 -7.56
C ALA A 18 4.98 20.94 -7.36
N ILE A 19 3.91 20.63 -8.09
CA ILE A 19 3.29 19.28 -8.10
C ILE A 19 4.30 18.24 -8.61
N ALA A 20 5.02 18.53 -9.70
CA ALA A 20 6.02 17.62 -10.25
C ALA A 20 7.18 17.35 -9.27
N ALA A 21 7.61 18.39 -8.54
CA ALA A 21 8.62 18.25 -7.49
C ALA A 21 8.12 17.35 -6.33
N ILE A 22 6.90 17.59 -5.84
CA ILE A 22 6.28 16.75 -4.79
C ILE A 22 6.09 15.32 -5.27
N ALA A 23 5.69 15.10 -6.53
CA ALA A 23 5.52 13.77 -7.10
C ALA A 23 6.84 12.99 -7.09
N THR A 24 7.94 13.65 -7.44
CA THR A 24 9.29 13.07 -7.41
C THR A 24 9.71 12.72 -5.99
N GLU A 25 9.49 13.63 -5.04
CA GLU A 25 9.83 13.39 -3.64
C GLU A 25 8.98 12.25 -3.04
N LEU A 26 7.67 12.22 -3.31
CA LEU A 26 6.78 11.14 -2.90
C LEU A 26 7.23 9.79 -3.44
N HIS A 27 7.60 9.74 -4.73
CA HIS A 27 8.11 8.51 -5.33
C HIS A 27 9.36 8.01 -4.59
N ASN A 28 10.34 8.89 -4.36
CA ASN A 28 11.56 8.53 -3.63
C ASN A 28 11.27 8.11 -2.18
N SER A 29 10.37 8.81 -1.49
CA SER A 29 9.96 8.47 -0.13
C SER A 29 9.27 7.10 -0.07
N TYR A 30 8.37 6.79 -1.00
CA TYR A 30 7.72 5.48 -1.07
C TYR A 30 8.68 4.36 -1.44
N ALA A 31 9.66 4.61 -2.32
CA ALA A 31 10.70 3.62 -2.65
C ALA A 31 11.49 3.22 -1.39
N GLY A 32 11.94 4.22 -0.62
CA GLY A 32 12.63 4.02 0.66
C GLY A 32 11.74 3.34 1.70
N TYR A 33 10.51 3.84 1.85
CA TYR A 33 9.49 3.28 2.75
C TYR A 33 9.24 1.80 2.48
N LEU A 34 8.98 1.40 1.22
CA LEU A 34 8.69 0.00 0.88
C LEU A 34 9.90 -0.91 1.08
N GLY A 35 11.11 -0.39 0.83
CA GLY A 35 12.35 -1.10 1.15
C GLY A 35 12.48 -1.40 2.65
N ALA A 36 12.25 -0.39 3.49
CA ALA A 36 12.27 -0.52 4.95
C ALA A 36 11.12 -1.39 5.47
N LEU A 37 9.89 -1.15 4.99
CA LEU A 37 8.69 -1.91 5.35
C LEU A 37 8.86 -3.40 5.02
N GLY A 38 9.43 -3.73 3.86
CA GLY A 38 9.70 -5.12 3.51
C GLY A 38 10.66 -5.83 4.48
N GLN A 39 11.63 -5.10 5.06
CA GLN A 39 12.48 -5.64 6.12
C GLN A 39 11.72 -5.75 7.44
N ALA A 40 10.95 -4.74 7.82
CA ALA A 40 10.15 -4.74 9.04
C ALA A 40 9.12 -5.89 9.05
N VAL A 41 8.41 -6.10 7.94
CA VAL A 41 7.48 -7.22 7.73
C VAL A 41 8.16 -8.56 7.95
N ARG A 42 9.37 -8.74 7.43
CA ARG A 42 10.14 -9.98 7.63
C ARG A 42 10.44 -10.23 9.11
N HIS A 43 10.91 -9.22 9.83
CA HIS A 43 11.22 -9.36 11.25
C HIS A 43 9.95 -9.62 12.07
N GLN A 44 8.90 -8.85 11.82
CA GLN A 44 7.63 -8.96 12.54
C GLN A 44 6.94 -10.31 12.28
N LEU A 45 6.99 -10.84 11.06
CA LEU A 45 6.44 -12.16 10.77
C LEU A 45 7.17 -13.27 11.54
N VAL A 46 8.50 -13.19 11.63
CA VAL A 46 9.30 -14.16 12.41
C VAL A 46 8.96 -14.08 13.89
N LEU A 47 8.84 -12.87 14.45
CA LEU A 47 8.47 -12.67 15.86
C LEU A 47 7.05 -13.15 16.14
N ALA A 48 6.07 -12.80 15.31
CA ALA A 48 4.69 -13.25 15.44
C ALA A 48 4.61 -14.78 15.38
N SER A 49 5.33 -15.41 14.44
CA SER A 49 5.39 -16.86 14.32
C SER A 49 6.03 -17.52 15.55
N TYR A 50 7.09 -16.92 16.08
CA TYR A 50 7.73 -17.38 17.32
C TYR A 50 6.76 -17.32 18.50
N HIS A 51 6.08 -16.19 18.70
CA HIS A 51 5.10 -16.04 19.77
C HIS A 51 3.93 -17.02 19.61
N LEU A 52 3.40 -17.18 18.39
CA LEU A 52 2.33 -18.14 18.13
C LEU A 52 2.76 -19.58 18.46
N CYS A 53 3.95 -20.01 18.04
CA CYS A 53 4.41 -21.37 18.28
C CYS A 53 4.83 -21.64 19.72
N THR A 54 5.22 -20.63 20.49
CA THR A 54 5.76 -20.81 21.86
C THR A 54 4.78 -20.45 22.96
N GLN A 55 3.81 -19.57 22.68
CA GLN A 55 2.81 -19.10 23.64
C GLN A 55 1.40 -19.53 23.24
N GLY A 56 1.10 -19.59 21.94
CA GLY A 56 -0.22 -20.02 21.44
C GLY A 56 -0.37 -21.54 21.37
N TYR A 57 0.60 -22.22 20.75
CA TYR A 57 0.54 -23.66 20.43
C TYR A 57 1.86 -24.39 20.74
N PRO A 58 2.34 -24.34 22.00
CA PRO A 58 3.61 -24.95 22.39
C PRO A 58 3.62 -26.47 22.21
N ASP A 59 2.51 -27.15 22.54
CA ASP A 59 2.43 -28.61 22.48
C ASP A 59 2.46 -29.12 21.04
N GLU A 60 1.71 -28.48 20.14
CA GLU A 60 1.73 -28.78 18.70
C GLU A 60 3.13 -28.56 18.11
N PHE A 61 3.79 -27.47 18.49
CA PHE A 61 5.15 -27.20 18.04
C PHE A 61 6.17 -28.22 18.58
N LEU A 62 6.00 -28.68 19.83
CA LEU A 62 6.83 -29.72 20.44
C LEU A 62 6.56 -31.11 19.85
N ASN A 63 5.36 -31.35 19.31
CA ASN A 63 5.05 -32.61 18.62
C ASN A 63 5.71 -32.70 17.23
N LEU A 64 6.12 -31.58 16.63
CA LEU A 64 6.90 -31.59 15.40
C LEU A 64 8.30 -32.18 15.61
N SER A 65 8.78 -32.95 14.63
CA SER A 65 10.16 -33.40 14.56
C SER A 65 11.12 -32.22 14.31
N PHE A 66 12.41 -32.42 14.59
CA PHE A 66 13.43 -31.41 14.31
C PHE A 66 13.41 -30.92 12.86
N SER A 67 13.29 -31.84 11.89
CA SER A 67 13.24 -31.49 10.47
C SER A 67 11.96 -30.73 10.10
N GLN A 68 10.82 -31.08 10.68
CA GLN A 68 9.56 -30.35 10.48
C GLN A 68 9.64 -28.92 11.04
N ARG A 69 10.22 -28.73 12.23
CA ARG A 69 10.44 -27.40 12.81
C ARG A 69 11.37 -26.56 11.93
N GLN A 70 12.45 -27.15 11.43
CA GLN A 70 13.39 -26.48 10.52
C GLN A 70 12.68 -26.08 9.20
N GLN A 71 11.90 -26.98 8.61
CA GLN A 71 11.16 -26.73 7.38
C GLN A 71 10.12 -25.62 7.56
N LEU A 72 9.39 -25.62 8.67
CA LEU A 72 8.42 -24.58 9.00
C LEU A 72 9.09 -23.20 9.10
N GLN A 73 10.17 -23.10 9.87
CA GLN A 73 10.90 -21.84 10.04
C GLN A 73 11.47 -21.33 8.70
N GLN A 74 12.00 -22.22 7.87
CA GLN A 74 12.51 -21.87 6.55
C GLN A 74 11.37 -21.37 5.63
N SER A 75 10.24 -22.08 5.62
CA SER A 75 9.07 -21.72 4.81
C SER A 75 8.47 -20.36 5.22
N LEU A 76 8.43 -20.05 6.52
CA LEU A 76 8.01 -18.73 7.01
C LEU A 76 8.96 -17.61 6.57
N ARG A 77 10.28 -17.86 6.58
CA ARG A 77 11.28 -16.90 6.07
C ARG A 77 11.13 -16.66 4.57
N GLU A 78 10.77 -17.69 3.81
CA GLU A 78 10.50 -17.57 2.37
C GLU A 78 9.21 -16.79 2.09
N ILE A 79 8.15 -16.98 2.89
CA ILE A 79 6.93 -16.18 2.82
C ILE A 79 7.26 -14.70 3.06
N ALA A 80 8.05 -14.39 4.10
CA ALA A 80 8.52 -13.03 4.36
C ALA A 80 9.34 -12.45 3.20
N ALA A 81 10.25 -13.24 2.61
CA ALA A 81 11.05 -12.80 1.46
C ALA A 81 10.17 -12.47 0.23
N LYS A 82 9.17 -13.31 -0.04
CA LYS A 82 8.18 -13.08 -1.11
C LYS A 82 7.33 -11.82 -0.85
N ALA A 83 6.99 -11.53 0.42
CA ALA A 83 6.27 -10.32 0.77
C ALA A 83 7.04 -9.05 0.40
N LYS A 84 8.34 -8.99 0.75
CA LYS A 84 9.23 -7.89 0.37
C LYS A 84 9.30 -7.71 -1.15
N GLU A 85 9.46 -8.81 -1.89
CA GLU A 85 9.50 -8.76 -3.35
C GLU A 85 8.18 -8.26 -3.96
N ARG A 86 7.03 -8.71 -3.44
CA ARG A 86 5.70 -8.25 -3.88
C ARG A 86 5.52 -6.75 -3.68
N LEU A 87 5.90 -6.22 -2.52
CA LEU A 87 5.85 -4.78 -2.21
C LEU A 87 6.68 -3.98 -3.21
N LEU A 88 7.91 -4.42 -3.49
CA LEU A 88 8.78 -3.73 -4.44
C LEU A 88 8.27 -3.86 -5.88
N ARG A 89 7.80 -5.03 -6.33
CA ARG A 89 7.29 -5.21 -7.70
C ARG A 89 6.07 -4.33 -7.99
N GLN A 90 5.16 -4.18 -7.03
CA GLN A 90 3.97 -3.31 -7.19
C GLN A 90 4.34 -1.84 -7.34
N PHE A 91 5.47 -1.41 -6.77
CA PHE A 91 6.00 -0.05 -6.91
C PHE A 91 6.63 0.22 -8.29
N HIS A 92 7.22 -0.81 -8.92
CA HIS A 92 7.85 -0.69 -10.24
C HIS A 92 6.89 -0.95 -11.41
N SER A 93 5.63 -1.31 -11.16
CA SER A 93 4.65 -1.39 -12.24
C SER A 93 4.46 0.03 -12.78
N PRO A 94 4.75 0.28 -14.07
CA PRO A 94 4.49 1.58 -14.65
C PRO A 94 3.01 1.88 -14.47
N ILE A 95 2.73 3.03 -13.86
CA ILE A 95 1.38 3.62 -13.82
C ILE A 95 0.85 3.55 -15.25
N PRO A 96 -0.36 3.02 -15.51
CA PRO A 96 -0.91 2.94 -16.85
C PRO A 96 -0.82 4.32 -17.50
N SER A 97 0.12 4.45 -18.43
CA SER A 97 0.23 5.61 -19.29
C SER A 97 -0.84 5.46 -20.37
N GLU A 98 -2.12 5.51 -19.99
CA GLU A 98 -3.22 5.52 -20.95
C GLU A 98 -3.31 6.84 -21.74
N PHE A 99 -2.39 7.78 -21.49
CA PHE A 99 -2.21 8.98 -22.30
C PHE A 99 -0.78 9.14 -22.83
N ALA A 100 -0.09 8.02 -23.13
CA ALA A 100 1.00 8.11 -24.09
C ALA A 100 0.37 8.45 -25.45
N SER A 101 0.36 9.74 -25.77
CA SER A 101 -0.05 10.26 -27.08
C SER A 101 0.51 9.36 -28.17
N VAL A 102 -0.38 8.71 -28.91
CA VAL A 102 -0.07 8.11 -30.19
C VAL A 102 0.33 9.27 -31.11
N THR A 103 1.59 9.65 -31.05
CA THR A 103 2.19 10.42 -32.12
C THR A 103 2.58 9.40 -33.18
N THR A 104 1.66 9.11 -34.09
CA THR A 104 2.00 8.52 -35.38
C THR A 104 2.89 9.54 -36.09
N GLN A 105 4.21 9.37 -35.97
CA GLN A 105 5.15 9.93 -36.92
C GLN A 105 5.53 8.82 -37.89
N GLU A 106 4.89 8.85 -39.06
CA GLU A 106 5.50 8.33 -40.27
C GLU A 106 6.84 9.03 -40.46
N HIS A 107 7.96 8.31 -40.38
CA HIS A 107 9.10 8.59 -41.24
C HIS A 107 9.98 7.35 -41.42
N GLN A 108 10.14 7.00 -42.69
CA GLN A 108 11.08 6.04 -43.24
C GLN A 108 12.52 6.46 -42.92
N GLY A 109 13.39 5.50 -42.58
CA GLY A 109 14.82 5.78 -42.42
C GLY A 109 15.58 4.61 -41.83
N ASN A 110 16.23 3.85 -42.69
CA ASN A 110 17.04 2.68 -42.42
C ASN A 110 18.35 2.98 -41.65
N ASN A 111 18.69 2.06 -40.72
CA ASN A 111 20.02 1.49 -40.42
C ASN A 111 20.71 1.82 -39.08
N GLY A 112 20.88 0.76 -38.28
CA GLY A 112 22.14 0.33 -37.64
C GLY A 112 22.77 1.15 -36.51
N GLY A 113 22.69 0.65 -35.28
CA GLY A 113 23.57 1.04 -34.17
C GLY A 113 22.99 0.69 -32.81
N GLU A 114 23.54 -0.34 -32.16
CA GLU A 114 23.32 -0.63 -30.75
C GLU A 114 23.77 0.57 -29.90
N GLU A 115 22.87 1.11 -29.08
CA GLU A 115 23.28 1.73 -27.81
C GLU A 115 22.13 1.70 -26.80
N VAL A 116 22.44 1.06 -25.68
CA VAL A 116 21.62 0.93 -24.48
C VAL A 116 21.39 2.32 -23.89
N SER A 117 20.14 2.72 -23.73
CA SER A 117 19.79 3.86 -22.88
C SER A 117 18.42 3.67 -22.26
N SER A 118 18.45 3.14 -21.04
CA SER A 118 17.37 3.20 -20.05
C SER A 118 17.06 4.65 -19.72
N VAL A 119 16.12 5.25 -20.44
CA VAL A 119 15.53 6.54 -20.06
C VAL A 119 14.22 6.25 -19.33
N THR A 120 14.28 6.33 -18.01
CA THR A 120 13.13 6.47 -17.12
C THR A 120 12.38 7.74 -17.49
N LYS A 121 11.44 7.65 -18.45
CA LYS A 121 10.56 8.77 -18.80
C LYS A 121 9.60 9.02 -17.65
N VAL A 122 9.89 10.04 -16.86
CA VAL A 122 8.89 10.67 -15.99
C VAL A 122 7.84 11.33 -16.91
N PRO A 123 6.53 11.06 -16.76
CA PRO A 123 5.51 11.72 -17.56
C PRO A 123 5.48 13.22 -17.23
N GLN A 124 5.59 14.07 -18.25
CA GLN A 124 5.86 15.51 -18.16
C GLN A 124 4.66 16.40 -17.80
N LYS A 125 3.46 15.86 -17.57
CA LYS A 125 2.35 16.58 -16.92
C LYS A 125 1.45 15.57 -16.21
N ARG A 126 1.71 15.29 -14.94
CA ARG A 126 0.78 14.49 -14.13
C ARG A 126 -0.32 15.40 -13.61
N GLN A 127 -1.55 15.10 -13.96
CA GLN A 127 -2.69 15.76 -13.33
C GLN A 127 -2.69 15.40 -11.83
N PRO A 128 -3.09 16.32 -10.92
CA PRO A 128 -3.14 16.02 -9.48
C PRO A 128 -3.91 14.74 -9.16
N GLU A 129 -4.99 14.49 -9.90
CA GLU A 129 -5.85 13.31 -9.75
C GLU A 129 -5.11 11.98 -9.99
N GLU A 130 -4.22 11.93 -10.99
CA GLU A 130 -3.41 10.74 -11.26
C GLU A 130 -2.44 10.43 -10.12
N LEU A 131 -1.89 11.47 -9.49
CA LEU A 131 -0.98 11.30 -8.35
C LEU A 131 -1.74 10.78 -7.11
N VAL A 132 -2.95 11.28 -6.86
CA VAL A 132 -3.82 10.79 -5.79
C VAL A 132 -4.21 9.33 -6.03
N ALA A 133 -4.66 8.99 -7.24
CA ALA A 133 -5.00 7.61 -7.60
C ALA A 133 -3.80 6.67 -7.45
N TRP A 134 -2.60 7.13 -7.83
CA TRP A 134 -1.36 6.36 -7.62
C TRP A 134 -1.09 6.13 -6.12
N LEU A 135 -1.19 7.16 -5.27
CA LEU A 135 -1.00 7.02 -3.82
C LEU A 135 -1.97 5.98 -3.22
N GLU A 136 -3.25 6.05 -3.59
CA GLU A 136 -4.26 5.08 -3.15
C GLU A 136 -3.92 3.66 -3.62
N SER A 137 -3.48 3.53 -4.87
CA SER A 137 -3.09 2.22 -5.43
C SER A 137 -1.94 1.58 -4.65
N VAL A 138 -0.97 2.38 -4.19
CA VAL A 138 0.18 1.92 -3.40
C VAL A 138 -0.27 1.48 -2.00
N GLU A 139 -1.12 2.25 -1.31
CA GLU A 139 -1.65 1.87 0.00
C GLU A 139 -2.49 0.58 -0.06
N ILE A 140 -3.32 0.42 -1.10
CA ILE A 140 -4.09 -0.80 -1.34
C ILE A 140 -3.15 -1.99 -1.60
N ALA A 141 -2.09 -1.79 -2.38
CA ALA A 141 -1.06 -2.78 -2.66
C ALA A 141 -0.37 -3.28 -1.38
N ILE A 142 0.01 -2.36 -0.48
CA ILE A 142 0.59 -2.68 0.83
C ILE A 142 -0.38 -3.53 1.64
N ALA A 143 -1.62 -3.08 1.82
CA ALA A 143 -2.63 -3.79 2.60
C ALA A 143 -2.88 -5.21 2.06
N LYS A 144 -3.06 -5.36 0.75
CA LYS A 144 -3.23 -6.66 0.10
C LYS A 144 -2.02 -7.57 0.30
N THR A 145 -0.81 -7.01 0.27
CA THR A 145 0.41 -7.81 0.47
C THR A 145 0.52 -8.30 1.91
N LEU A 146 0.18 -7.50 2.91
CA LEU A 146 0.16 -7.92 4.32
C LEU A 146 -0.92 -8.96 4.59
N GLN A 147 -2.12 -8.77 4.04
CA GLN A 147 -3.21 -9.75 4.15
C GLN A 147 -2.82 -11.09 3.53
N ARG A 148 -2.26 -11.07 2.31
CA ARG A 148 -1.80 -12.28 1.63
C ARG A 148 -0.69 -12.98 2.40
N THR A 149 0.27 -12.23 2.93
CA THR A 149 1.36 -12.77 3.75
C THR A 149 0.81 -13.45 5.01
N SER A 150 -0.14 -12.82 5.69
CA SER A 150 -0.81 -13.38 6.87
C SER A 150 -1.54 -14.69 6.54
N ARG A 151 -2.29 -14.72 5.42
CA ARG A 151 -2.98 -15.93 4.93
C ARG A 151 -2.01 -17.04 4.56
N ASP A 152 -0.97 -16.73 3.78
CA ASP A 152 0.06 -17.68 3.36
C ASP A 152 0.72 -18.32 4.61
N SER A 153 1.00 -17.52 5.65
CA SER A 153 1.56 -17.99 6.92
C SER A 153 0.60 -18.83 7.74
N ASN A 154 -0.66 -18.42 7.89
CA ASN A 154 -1.66 -19.20 8.63
C ASN A 154 -1.94 -20.55 7.95
N ARG A 155 -2.02 -20.57 6.62
CA ARG A 155 -2.18 -21.81 5.86
C ARG A 155 -1.00 -22.76 6.07
N LEU A 156 0.23 -22.23 6.09
CA LEU A 156 1.41 -23.02 6.40
C LEU A 156 1.35 -23.61 7.82
N LEU A 157 0.91 -22.82 8.81
CA LEU A 157 0.75 -23.28 10.19
C LEU A 157 -0.34 -24.35 10.33
N GLN A 158 -1.43 -24.26 9.56
CA GLN A 158 -2.46 -25.31 9.48
C GLN A 158 -1.92 -26.60 8.86
N GLN A 159 -1.10 -26.49 7.81
CA GLN A 159 -0.46 -27.63 7.16
C GLN A 159 0.56 -28.33 8.07
N ALA A 160 1.24 -27.56 8.91
CA ALA A 160 2.12 -28.07 9.95
C ALA A 160 1.37 -28.55 11.21
N GLU A 161 0.04 -28.54 11.20
CA GLU A 161 -0.81 -28.99 12.32
C GLU A 161 -0.59 -28.20 13.63
N ILE A 162 -0.06 -26.98 13.52
CA ILE A 162 0.04 -26.03 14.64
C ILE A 162 -1.28 -25.30 14.83
N LEU A 163 -1.85 -24.78 13.73
CA LEU A 163 -3.14 -24.10 13.79
C LEU A 163 -4.27 -25.12 13.54
N PRO A 164 -5.36 -25.11 14.32
CA PRO A 164 -6.50 -25.98 14.06
C PRO A 164 -7.10 -25.74 12.66
N LYS A 165 -7.37 -26.84 11.93
CA LYS A 165 -7.96 -26.82 10.57
C LYS A 165 -9.43 -26.37 10.54
N LYS A 166 -10.08 -26.25 11.70
CA LYS A 166 -11.52 -25.95 11.85
C LYS A 166 -11.91 -24.49 11.64
N ILE A 167 -10.96 -23.59 11.35
CA ILE A 167 -11.23 -22.15 11.28
C ILE A 167 -11.13 -21.70 9.83
N PRO A 168 -12.27 -21.49 9.16
CA PRO A 168 -12.29 -21.02 7.78
C PRO A 168 -11.60 -19.67 7.67
N GLU A 169 -10.77 -19.51 6.63
CA GLU A 169 -10.13 -18.25 6.27
C GLU A 169 -11.09 -17.03 6.27
N PRO A 170 -12.37 -17.15 5.84
CA PRO A 170 -13.32 -16.04 5.92
C PRO A 170 -13.57 -15.49 7.34
N ILE A 171 -13.50 -16.34 8.37
CA ILE A 171 -13.72 -15.90 9.77
C ILE A 171 -12.53 -15.08 10.26
N ILE A 172 -11.31 -15.52 9.94
CA ILE A 172 -10.08 -14.79 10.26
C ILE A 172 -10.09 -13.42 9.56
N GLU A 173 -10.51 -13.36 8.30
CA GLU A 173 -10.62 -12.09 7.56
C GLU A 173 -11.70 -11.16 8.10
N ALA A 174 -12.87 -11.69 8.48
CA ALA A 174 -13.94 -10.91 9.07
C ALA A 174 -13.53 -10.33 10.43
N ALA A 175 -12.91 -11.15 11.29
CA ALA A 175 -12.43 -10.71 12.59
C ALA A 175 -11.27 -9.72 12.48
N ALA A 176 -10.36 -9.90 11.53
CA ALA A 176 -9.31 -8.92 11.23
C ALA A 176 -9.88 -7.54 10.84
N LYS A 177 -11.00 -7.49 10.10
CA LYS A 177 -11.66 -6.22 9.76
C LYS A 177 -12.33 -5.56 10.96
N VAL A 178 -12.91 -6.35 11.86
CA VAL A 178 -13.52 -5.85 13.10
C VAL A 178 -12.44 -5.33 14.05
N GLU A 179 -11.34 -6.05 14.20
CA GLU A 179 -10.19 -5.62 15.01
C GLU A 179 -9.50 -4.38 14.43
N ALA A 180 -9.40 -4.24 13.11
CA ALA A 180 -8.90 -3.02 12.49
C ALA A 180 -9.78 -1.78 12.78
N ALA A 181 -11.05 -1.97 13.14
CA ALA A 181 -11.96 -0.91 13.58
C ALA A 181 -11.95 -0.70 15.10
N ALA A 182 -11.46 -1.68 15.88
CA ALA A 182 -11.32 -1.60 17.32
C ALA A 182 -9.90 -1.14 17.68
N GLU A 183 -9.75 0.12 18.06
CA GLU A 183 -8.48 0.64 18.57
C GLU A 183 -8.11 -0.07 19.89
N SER A 184 -7.11 -0.94 19.83
CA SER A 184 -6.55 -1.72 20.93
C SER A 184 -7.29 -3.02 21.27
N VAL A 185 -6.75 -4.13 20.76
CA VAL A 185 -6.86 -5.42 21.44
C VAL A 185 -5.54 -5.65 22.16
N ALA A 186 -5.62 -5.84 23.48
CA ALA A 186 -4.47 -6.21 24.30
C ALA A 186 -3.98 -7.60 23.86
N GLY A 187 -2.85 -7.66 23.17
CA GLY A 187 -2.27 -8.91 22.69
C GLY A 187 -0.87 -8.73 22.11
N PRO A 188 -0.14 -9.83 21.84
CA PRO A 188 1.15 -9.75 21.17
C PRO A 188 0.99 -9.11 19.77
N PRO A 189 2.00 -8.35 19.31
CA PRO A 189 1.91 -7.68 18.02
C PRO A 189 1.75 -8.69 16.89
N ASN A 190 0.96 -8.31 15.90
CA ASN A 190 0.69 -9.04 14.68
C ASN A 190 0.01 -10.42 14.87
N LEU A 191 -0.66 -10.62 16.01
CA LEU A 191 -1.49 -11.78 16.29
C LEU A 191 -2.93 -11.36 16.55
N LEU A 192 -3.87 -12.14 16.01
CA LEU A 192 -5.30 -12.04 16.25
C LEU A 192 -5.70 -13.14 17.25
N ASN A 193 -6.40 -12.77 18.32
CA ASN A 193 -6.97 -13.70 19.30
C ASN A 193 -8.47 -13.83 19.07
N LEU A 194 -8.90 -14.99 18.58
CA LEU A 194 -10.30 -15.33 18.34
C LEU A 194 -10.83 -16.17 19.47
N VAL A 195 -12.01 -15.81 19.95
CA VAL A 195 -12.74 -16.58 20.96
C VAL A 195 -13.85 -17.31 20.22
N ILE A 196 -13.77 -18.64 20.16
CA ILE A 196 -14.79 -19.48 19.50
C ILE A 196 -15.58 -20.19 20.59
N GLU A 197 -16.88 -19.91 20.65
CA GLU A 197 -17.83 -20.70 21.41
C GLU A 197 -18.24 -21.88 20.55
N ALA A 198 -17.84 -23.10 20.95
CA ALA A 198 -18.39 -24.32 20.38
C ALA A 198 -19.67 -24.65 21.13
N GLU A 199 -20.80 -24.69 20.43
CA GLU A 199 -22.00 -25.39 20.90
C GLU A 199 -21.72 -26.89 20.75
N ASP A 200 -21.36 -27.56 21.84
CA ASP A 200 -21.41 -29.02 21.87
C ASP A 200 -22.89 -29.43 21.95
N ASP A 201 -23.31 -30.37 21.09
CA ASP A 201 -24.68 -30.92 20.99
C ASP A 201 -25.11 -31.72 22.24
N ASP A 202 -24.23 -31.84 23.25
CA ASP A 202 -24.50 -32.51 24.51
C ASP A 202 -24.99 -31.49 25.56
N GLU A 203 -26.28 -31.56 25.89
CA GLU A 203 -27.04 -30.69 26.83
C GLU A 203 -26.48 -30.55 28.27
N LEU A 204 -25.27 -31.04 28.57
CA LEU A 204 -24.72 -31.11 29.93
C LEU A 204 -23.29 -30.58 30.13
N GLN A 205 -22.62 -29.98 29.14
CA GLN A 205 -21.31 -29.34 29.40
C GLN A 205 -21.27 -27.86 29.01
N SER A 206 -20.70 -27.08 29.94
CA SER A 206 -20.43 -25.65 29.82
C SER A 206 -19.80 -25.31 28.48
N SER A 207 -20.30 -24.27 27.81
CA SER A 207 -19.71 -23.62 26.64
C SER A 207 -18.19 -23.52 26.75
N THR A 208 -17.44 -24.44 26.14
CA THR A 208 -15.97 -24.39 26.14
C THR A 208 -15.52 -23.34 25.15
N VAL A 209 -15.27 -22.16 25.70
CA VAL A 209 -14.65 -21.04 25.00
C VAL A 209 -13.23 -21.44 24.58
N THR A 210 -12.98 -21.60 23.28
CA THR A 210 -11.64 -21.92 22.76
C THR A 210 -10.96 -20.66 22.22
N HIS A 211 -9.82 -20.30 22.80
CA HIS A 211 -8.97 -19.23 22.28
C HIS A 211 -8.13 -19.73 21.11
N VAL A 212 -8.13 -18.98 20.01
CA VAL A 212 -7.38 -19.29 18.81
C VAL A 212 -6.52 -18.10 18.45
N TYR A 213 -5.22 -18.32 18.44
CA TYR A 213 -4.25 -17.36 17.91
C TYR A 213 -4.01 -17.59 16.42
N ALA A 214 -4.04 -16.52 15.62
CA ALA A 214 -3.66 -16.54 14.21
C ALA A 214 -2.75 -15.37 13.88
N ILE A 215 -1.90 -15.50 12.85
CA ILE A 215 -1.06 -14.40 12.38
C ILE A 215 -1.94 -13.39 11.64
N HIS A 216 -1.87 -12.14 12.07
CA HIS A 216 -2.49 -11.00 11.39
C HIS A 216 -1.53 -9.82 11.38
N LEU A 217 -0.80 -9.65 10.27
CA LEU A 217 0.16 -8.55 10.13
C LEU A 217 -0.57 -7.20 10.04
N ARG A 218 -0.35 -6.33 11.04
CA ARG A 218 -0.97 -5.01 11.14
C ARG A 218 0.02 -3.93 10.74
N LEU A 219 -0.35 -3.12 9.73
CA LEU A 219 0.56 -2.09 9.23
C LEU A 219 0.98 -1.11 10.33
N SER A 220 0.04 -0.66 11.16
CA SER A 220 0.30 0.28 12.26
C SER A 220 1.35 -0.24 13.25
N GLU A 221 1.30 -1.53 13.61
CA GLU A 221 2.26 -2.13 14.54
C GLU A 221 3.63 -2.34 13.90
N ILE A 222 3.66 -2.73 12.62
CA ILE A 222 4.91 -2.88 11.88
C ILE A 222 5.61 -1.53 11.71
N GLU A 223 4.83 -0.47 11.42
CA GLU A 223 5.35 0.89 11.38
C GLU A 223 5.88 1.31 12.74
N LEU A 224 5.09 1.14 13.81
CA LEU A 224 5.47 1.55 15.17
C LEU A 224 6.74 0.85 15.68
N ALA A 225 6.94 -0.40 15.29
CA ALA A 225 8.09 -1.19 15.74
C ALA A 225 9.42 -0.82 15.05
N ASP A 226 9.39 -0.11 13.91
CA ASP A 226 10.59 0.24 13.15
C ASP A 226 10.72 1.77 12.95
N PRO A 227 11.70 2.42 13.63
CA PRO A 227 11.89 3.87 13.54
C PRO A 227 12.15 4.39 12.11
N THR A 228 12.75 3.57 11.25
CA THR A 228 13.05 3.96 9.86
C THR A 228 11.78 3.96 9.03
N VAL A 229 10.92 2.95 9.21
CA VAL A 229 9.59 2.90 8.57
C VAL A 229 8.73 4.08 9.05
N MET A 230 8.73 4.39 10.35
CA MET A 230 8.02 5.56 10.88
C MET A 230 8.52 6.86 10.27
N ALA A 231 9.83 7.06 10.18
CA ALA A 231 10.41 8.28 9.62
C ALA A 231 9.95 8.52 8.17
N TYR A 232 9.99 7.47 7.34
CA TYR A 232 9.45 7.55 5.98
C TYR A 232 7.94 7.78 5.96
N ARG A 233 7.15 7.12 6.83
CA ARG A 233 5.69 7.35 6.91
C ARG A 233 5.37 8.79 7.27
N HIS A 234 6.14 9.40 8.17
CA HIS A 234 6.01 10.81 8.51
C HIS A 234 6.34 11.72 7.31
N GLN A 235 7.43 11.45 6.59
CA GLN A 235 7.77 12.20 5.37
C GLN A 235 6.65 12.12 4.32
N ILE A 236 6.13 10.91 4.07
CA ILE A 236 5.01 10.69 3.14
C ILE A 236 3.79 11.50 3.57
N ARG A 237 3.37 11.42 4.85
CA ARG A 237 2.22 12.18 5.36
C ARG A 237 2.41 13.69 5.17
N ASN A 238 3.61 14.21 5.40
CA ASN A 238 3.92 15.62 5.20
C ASN A 238 3.82 16.03 3.73
N LEU A 239 4.33 15.21 2.82
CA LEU A 239 4.24 15.47 1.38
C LEU A 239 2.81 15.38 0.85
N VAL A 240 2.03 14.40 1.30
CA VAL A 240 0.60 14.29 0.98
C VAL A 240 -0.18 15.51 1.48
N ALA A 241 0.14 16.01 2.68
CA ALA A 241 -0.49 17.22 3.20
C ALA A 241 -0.15 18.47 2.34
N LYS A 242 1.11 18.62 1.92
CA LYS A 242 1.53 19.69 1.00
C LYS A 242 0.84 19.57 -0.35
N LEU A 243 0.76 18.36 -0.91
CA LEU A 243 0.09 18.09 -2.19
C LEU A 243 -1.37 18.56 -2.16
N ARG A 244 -2.12 18.18 -1.12
CA ARG A 244 -3.53 18.60 -0.96
C ARG A 244 -3.69 20.11 -0.86
N GLY A 245 -2.69 20.83 -0.34
CA GLY A 245 -2.67 22.29 -0.33
C GLY A 245 -2.56 22.86 -1.74
N ILE A 246 -1.55 22.42 -2.48
CA ILE A 246 -1.26 22.87 -3.85
C ILE A 246 -2.39 22.49 -4.81
N GLU A 247 -3.00 21.32 -4.65
CA GLU A 247 -4.12 20.85 -5.46
C GLU A 247 -5.33 21.80 -5.36
N ARG A 248 -5.66 22.27 -4.15
CA ARG A 248 -6.75 23.24 -3.94
C ARG A 248 -6.45 24.57 -4.61
N GLU A 249 -5.22 25.04 -4.53
CA GLU A 249 -4.78 26.27 -5.18
C GLU A 249 -4.82 26.14 -6.71
N TYR A 250 -4.41 24.99 -7.24
CA TYR A 250 -4.47 24.66 -8.65
C TYR A 250 -5.90 24.69 -9.18
N GLN A 251 -6.83 23.98 -8.52
CA GLN A 251 -8.25 23.97 -8.90
C GLN A 251 -8.87 25.37 -8.86
N LYS A 252 -8.53 26.17 -7.84
CA LYS A 252 -8.99 27.56 -7.73
C LYS A 252 -8.50 28.40 -8.92
N LYS A 253 -7.20 28.31 -9.25
CA LYS A 253 -6.60 29.05 -10.37
C LYS A 253 -7.14 28.60 -11.73
N GLN A 254 -7.41 27.31 -11.88
CA GLN A 254 -8.01 26.76 -13.09
C GLN A 254 -9.43 27.30 -13.28
N ARG A 255 -10.23 27.41 -12.20
CA ARG A 255 -11.55 28.04 -12.25
C ARG A 255 -11.47 29.53 -12.56
N GLU A 256 -10.54 30.27 -11.96
CA GLU A 256 -10.30 31.69 -12.27
C GLU A 256 -9.97 31.89 -13.75
N ARG A 257 -9.14 31.02 -14.33
CA ARG A 257 -8.81 31.02 -15.75
C ARG A 257 -10.05 30.78 -16.62
N ALA A 258 -10.84 29.75 -16.32
CA ALA A 258 -12.03 29.41 -17.08
C ALA A 258 -13.06 30.56 -17.07
N VAL A 259 -13.24 31.24 -15.93
CA VAL A 259 -14.09 32.42 -15.84
C VAL A 259 -13.54 33.55 -16.72
N ALA A 260 -12.25 33.87 -16.62
CA ALA A 260 -11.63 34.93 -17.41
C ALA A 260 -11.70 34.66 -18.93
N GLU A 261 -11.50 33.41 -19.35
CA GLU A 261 -11.64 32.98 -20.75
C GLU A 261 -13.10 33.07 -21.21
N ALA A 262 -14.06 32.60 -20.40
CA ALA A 262 -15.49 32.69 -20.71
C ALA A 262 -15.97 34.14 -20.83
N GLU A 263 -15.56 35.03 -19.91
CA GLU A 263 -15.92 36.43 -20.02
C GLU A 263 -15.27 37.12 -21.23
N SER A 264 -14.05 36.73 -21.59
CA SER A 264 -13.38 37.23 -22.81
C SER A 264 -14.12 36.76 -24.07
N ALA A 265 -14.53 35.50 -24.12
CA ALA A 265 -15.29 34.92 -25.22
C ALA A 265 -16.69 35.55 -25.34
N TRP A 266 -17.37 35.78 -24.21
CA TRP A 266 -18.65 36.48 -24.18
C TRP A 266 -18.52 37.89 -24.77
N ARG A 267 -17.53 38.68 -24.31
CA ARG A 267 -17.31 40.04 -24.83
C ARG A 267 -16.93 40.07 -26.31
N ALA A 268 -16.25 39.03 -26.81
CA ALA A 268 -15.88 38.94 -28.22
C ALA A 268 -17.03 38.48 -29.13
N SER A 269 -18.03 37.80 -28.59
CA SER A 269 -19.21 37.32 -29.33
C SER A 269 -20.45 38.20 -29.15
N TRP A 270 -20.37 39.21 -28.28
CA TRP A 270 -21.41 40.21 -28.09
C TRP A 270 -21.28 41.31 -29.14
N PHE A 271 -22.15 41.28 -30.15
CA PHE A 271 -22.35 42.36 -31.12
C PHE A 271 -23.69 43.03 -30.81
N ASP A 272 -23.70 44.37 -30.72
CA ASP A 272 -24.95 45.15 -30.72
C ASP A 272 -25.40 45.31 -32.19
N ASP A 273 -26.65 44.93 -32.50
CA ASP A 273 -27.33 45.28 -33.78
C ASP A 273 -27.77 46.76 -33.78
#